data_AF-A0A371YP72-F1
#
_entry.id   AF-A0A371YP72-F1
#
_cell.length_a   1.000
_cell.length_b   1.000
_cell.length_c   1.000
_cell.angle_alpha   90.00
_cell.angle_beta   90.00
_cell.angle_gamma   90.00
#
_symmetry.space_group_name_H-M   'P 1'
#
loop_
_entity.id
_entity.type
_entity.pdbx_description
1 polymer ?
#
loop_
_entity_poly.entity_id
_entity_poly.type
_entity_poly.pdbx_seq_one_letter_code
_entity_poly.pdbx_strand_id
1 'polypeptide(L)'
;MSVLLNVCGLILSTQTIPDITLIQFYQQYYYCDIQVLDQEDTPPLAPQYPISAYFPNIRQWWPVFTIDQVGSASYKRIIQHGIKPGLILPNEYFNIRNYYKAKKAVSEGAIPLALYESRQPHYFASKATFSTAIGLRPLGAFTTTGWDNNLNLQPAGTYIVQNQNNNTLPLPTREILDRSHYFYHAQQNTEQGNGYQVIVNPSTSISLDNIRYPKLGIAWTFNDIDYLSTPEQIQTNAFGYLFIILSTVVIPLDFILPRTYPDVLRFFGSSISWISLLLGGILLLIFIVSIFRKVRSHGAD
;
A
#
# COMPACT_ATOMS: atom_id res chain seq x y z
N MET A 1 23.31 -18.76 6.00
CA MET A 1 22.94 -20.10 6.51
C MET A 1 21.43 -20.18 6.46
N SER A 2 20.85 -21.28 6.00
CA SER A 2 19.39 -21.51 6.09
C SER A 2 19.02 -21.97 7.50
N VAL A 3 17.74 -21.92 7.85
CA VAL A 3 17.17 -22.35 9.13
C VAL A 3 15.96 -23.23 8.81
N LEU A 4 15.89 -24.40 9.44
CA LEU A 4 14.74 -25.29 9.34
C LEU A 4 13.74 -24.97 10.45
N LEU A 5 12.48 -24.80 10.07
CA LEU A 5 11.38 -24.55 10.97
C LEU A 5 10.37 -25.70 10.86
N ASN A 6 9.98 -26.28 11.99
CA ASN A 6 8.83 -27.16 12.06
C ASN A 6 7.61 -26.33 12.46
N VAL A 7 6.73 -26.06 11.50
CA VAL A 7 5.48 -25.32 11.68
C VAL A 7 4.32 -26.30 11.62
N CYS A 8 3.78 -26.67 12.77
CA CYS A 8 2.66 -27.62 12.87
C CYS A 8 2.93 -28.99 12.18
N GLY A 9 4.17 -29.48 12.17
CA GLY A 9 4.58 -30.72 11.47
C GLY A 9 5.06 -30.50 10.03
N LEU A 10 5.02 -29.26 9.51
CA LEU A 10 5.54 -28.89 8.21
C LEU A 10 6.97 -28.38 8.35
N ILE A 11 7.92 -29.02 7.67
CA ILE A 11 9.30 -28.56 7.63
C ILE A 11 9.42 -27.49 6.55
N LEU A 12 9.79 -26.28 6.98
CA LEU A 12 10.01 -25.11 6.12
C LEU A 12 11.46 -24.68 6.22
N SER A 13 12.13 -24.60 5.06
CA SER A 13 13.44 -23.97 4.97
C SER A 13 13.30 -22.47 4.81
N THR A 14 13.92 -21.72 5.70
CA THR A 14 14.00 -20.25 5.67
C THR A 14 15.46 -19.79 5.68
N GLN A 15 15.73 -18.52 5.38
CA GLN A 15 17.07 -17.93 5.48
C GLN A 15 17.33 -17.28 6.84
N THR A 16 16.28 -16.97 7.58
CA THR A 16 16.35 -16.27 8.86
C THR A 16 15.33 -16.83 9.83
N ILE A 17 15.69 -16.90 11.11
CA ILE A 17 14.75 -17.23 12.18
C ILE A 17 13.61 -16.19 12.14
N PRO A 18 12.33 -16.63 12.11
CA PRO A 18 11.19 -15.72 12.16
C PRO A 18 11.22 -14.85 13.41
N ASP A 19 10.66 -13.66 13.31
CA ASP A 19 10.42 -12.85 14.49
C ASP A 19 9.44 -13.50 15.47
N ILE A 20 9.58 -13.16 16.75
CA ILE A 20 8.70 -13.57 17.85
C ILE A 20 7.23 -13.25 17.55
N THR A 21 6.93 -12.08 16.99
CA THR A 21 5.56 -11.68 16.64
C THR A 21 4.98 -12.60 15.57
N LEU A 22 5.79 -12.93 14.55
CA LEU A 22 5.36 -13.84 13.50
C LEU A 22 5.09 -15.23 14.07
N ILE A 23 5.95 -15.71 14.99
CA ILE A 23 5.73 -16.98 15.71
C ILE A 23 4.41 -16.94 16.50
N GLN A 24 4.16 -15.84 17.23
CA GLN A 24 2.93 -15.65 17.99
C GLN A 24 1.69 -15.65 17.08
N PHE A 25 1.78 -15.10 15.86
CA PHE A 25 0.67 -15.18 14.91
C PHE A 25 0.38 -16.63 14.49
N TYR A 26 1.39 -17.44 14.21
CA TYR A 26 1.17 -18.86 13.90
C TYR A 26 0.54 -19.60 15.08
N GLN A 27 1.03 -19.36 16.30
CA GLN A 27 0.46 -19.94 17.51
C GLN A 27 -0.99 -19.50 17.74
N GLN A 28 -1.30 -18.22 17.59
CA GLN A 28 -2.63 -17.67 17.83
C GLN A 28 -3.65 -18.12 16.77
N TYR A 29 -3.26 -18.12 15.49
CA TYR A 29 -4.21 -18.28 14.39
C TYR A 29 -4.28 -19.70 13.84
N TYR A 30 -3.22 -20.48 13.99
CA TYR A 30 -3.15 -21.89 13.58
C TYR A 30 -3.00 -22.86 14.76
N TYR A 31 -2.92 -22.37 15.99
CA TYR A 31 -2.85 -23.20 17.21
C TYR A 31 -1.65 -24.16 17.21
N CYS A 32 -0.51 -23.70 16.71
CA CYS A 32 0.68 -24.55 16.62
C CYS A 32 1.97 -23.81 16.95
N ASP A 33 2.91 -24.55 17.51
CA ASP A 33 4.23 -24.06 17.82
C ASP A 33 5.17 -24.13 16.62
N ILE A 34 6.08 -23.16 16.55
CA ILE A 34 7.18 -23.17 15.59
C ILE A 34 8.44 -23.59 16.33
N GLN A 35 9.04 -24.70 15.92
CA GLN A 35 10.30 -25.18 16.47
C GLN A 35 11.42 -24.95 15.47
N VAL A 36 12.55 -24.40 15.94
CA VAL A 36 13.78 -24.34 15.15
C VAL A 36 14.45 -25.71 15.24
N LEU A 37 14.75 -26.30 14.09
CA LEU A 37 15.46 -27.57 14.02
C LEU A 37 16.94 -27.31 13.73
N ASP A 38 17.83 -27.96 14.48
CA ASP A 38 19.26 -27.91 14.23
C ASP A 38 19.59 -28.52 12.86
N GLN A 39 20.48 -27.86 12.11
CA GLN A 39 20.78 -28.15 10.70
C GLN A 39 21.56 -29.46 10.46
N GLU A 40 21.77 -30.29 11.47
CA GLU A 40 22.60 -31.48 11.34
C GLU A 40 21.84 -32.54 10.50
N ASP A 41 22.29 -32.67 9.24
CA ASP A 41 22.01 -33.75 8.28
C ASP A 41 20.68 -33.78 7.50
N THR A 42 19.79 -32.80 7.62
CA THR A 42 18.58 -32.77 6.76
C THR A 42 18.72 -31.81 5.58
N PRO A 43 18.64 -32.27 4.30
CA PRO A 43 18.62 -31.36 3.16
C PRO A 43 17.41 -30.42 3.26
N PRO A 44 17.54 -29.15 2.85
CA PRO A 44 16.45 -28.18 2.94
C PRO A 44 15.25 -28.65 2.11
N LEU A 45 14.17 -29.03 2.79
CA LEU A 45 12.90 -29.34 2.16
C LEU A 45 12.19 -28.02 1.86
N ALA A 46 12.03 -27.72 0.56
CA ALA A 46 11.13 -26.66 0.13
C ALA A 46 9.68 -27.15 0.30
N PRO A 47 8.76 -26.32 0.82
CA PRO A 47 7.35 -26.67 0.85
C PRO A 47 6.86 -26.94 -0.58
N GLN A 48 6.24 -28.11 -0.78
CA GLN A 48 5.71 -28.52 -2.09
C GLN A 48 4.49 -27.69 -2.53
N TYR A 49 3.78 -27.10 -1.55
CA TYR A 49 2.59 -26.29 -1.75
C TYR A 49 2.68 -24.97 -0.98
N PRO A 50 1.94 -23.92 -1.37
CA PRO A 50 1.83 -22.72 -0.56
C PRO A 50 1.29 -23.04 0.84
N ILE A 51 1.70 -22.27 1.85
CA ILE A 51 1.38 -22.54 3.26
C ILE A 51 -0.12 -22.72 3.51
N SER A 52 -0.95 -21.99 2.77
CA SER A 52 -2.40 -22.07 2.81
C SER A 52 -2.99 -23.43 2.43
N ALA A 53 -2.27 -24.27 1.69
CA ALA A 53 -2.75 -25.60 1.34
C ALA A 53 -2.83 -26.52 2.56
N TYR A 54 -2.01 -26.26 3.58
CA TYR A 54 -1.88 -27.12 4.75
C TYR A 54 -2.83 -26.74 5.91
N PHE A 55 -3.42 -25.54 5.87
CA PHE A 55 -4.33 -25.06 6.92
C PHE A 55 -5.77 -25.00 6.41
N PRO A 56 -6.68 -25.88 6.87
CA PRO A 56 -8.05 -25.87 6.42
C PRO A 56 -8.77 -24.61 6.91
N ASN A 57 -9.34 -23.85 5.97
CA ASN A 57 -10.19 -22.70 6.24
C ASN A 57 -11.02 -22.37 4.99
N ILE A 58 -12.12 -21.65 5.16
CA ILE A 58 -12.94 -21.19 4.04
C ILE A 58 -12.07 -20.34 3.12
N ARG A 59 -12.09 -20.66 1.83
CA ARG A 59 -11.36 -19.92 0.80
C ARG A 59 -12.01 -18.55 0.65
N GLN A 60 -11.26 -17.51 0.96
CA GLN A 60 -11.69 -16.13 0.79
C GLN A 60 -10.55 -15.33 0.20
N TRP A 61 -10.86 -14.40 -0.69
CA TRP A 61 -9.78 -13.65 -1.32
C TRP A 61 -10.19 -12.26 -1.76
N TRP A 62 -9.19 -11.41 -1.99
CA TRP A 62 -9.36 -10.07 -2.54
C TRP A 62 -8.35 -9.81 -3.67
N PRO A 63 -8.80 -9.34 -4.84
CA PRO A 63 -7.90 -9.01 -5.94
C PRO A 63 -7.21 -7.67 -5.72
N VAL A 64 -5.91 -7.64 -5.98
CA VAL A 64 -5.10 -6.42 -6.00
C VAL A 64 -4.33 -6.36 -7.32
N PHE A 65 -4.25 -5.18 -7.92
CA PHE A 65 -3.56 -4.98 -9.20
C PHE A 65 -2.44 -3.97 -9.08
N THR A 66 -1.37 -4.21 -9.83
CA THR A 66 -0.35 -3.21 -10.13
C THR A 66 -0.83 -2.29 -11.26
N ILE A 67 -0.27 -1.08 -11.33
CA ILE A 67 -0.71 -0.05 -12.28
C ILE A 67 -0.59 -0.46 -13.76
N ASP A 68 0.36 -1.32 -14.09
CA ASP A 68 0.58 -1.87 -15.43
C ASP A 68 -0.52 -2.85 -15.85
N GLN A 69 -1.18 -3.51 -14.89
CA GLN A 69 -2.27 -4.45 -15.14
C GLN A 69 -3.65 -3.79 -15.20
N VAL A 70 -3.73 -2.47 -14.93
CA VAL A 70 -4.95 -1.70 -15.13
C VAL A 70 -5.32 -1.70 -16.61
N GLY A 71 -6.51 -2.24 -16.91
CA GLY A 71 -7.01 -2.42 -18.28
C GLY A 71 -6.74 -3.79 -18.90
N SER A 72 -6.04 -4.69 -18.19
CA SER A 72 -5.95 -6.11 -18.55
C SER A 72 -7.34 -6.77 -18.61
N ALA A 73 -7.44 -7.91 -19.29
CA ALA A 73 -8.70 -8.66 -19.35
C ALA A 73 -9.16 -9.11 -17.96
N SER A 74 -8.23 -9.46 -17.06
CA SER A 74 -8.55 -9.87 -15.69
C SER A 74 -9.13 -8.70 -14.88
N TYR A 75 -8.47 -7.55 -14.94
CA TYR A 75 -8.95 -6.32 -14.29
C TYR A 75 -10.35 -5.92 -14.78
N LYS A 76 -10.55 -5.91 -16.11
CA LYS A 76 -11.86 -5.59 -16.70
C LYS A 76 -12.95 -6.56 -16.24
N ARG A 77 -12.66 -7.86 -16.22
CA ARG A 77 -13.60 -8.90 -15.74
C ARG A 77 -14.01 -8.63 -14.30
N ILE A 78 -13.07 -8.33 -13.41
CA ILE A 78 -13.32 -8.07 -11.98
C ILE A 78 -14.20 -6.82 -11.79
N ILE A 79 -13.86 -5.71 -12.44
CA ILE A 79 -14.65 -4.47 -12.36
C ILE A 79 -16.06 -4.66 -12.93
N GLN A 80 -16.20 -5.38 -14.05
CA GLN A 80 -17.51 -5.66 -14.67
C GLN A 80 -18.45 -6.46 -13.75
N HIS A 81 -17.91 -7.28 -12.85
CA HIS A 81 -18.68 -8.02 -11.85
C HIS A 81 -18.94 -7.19 -10.57
N GLY A 82 -18.64 -5.90 -10.57
CA GLY A 82 -18.87 -5.00 -9.43
C GLY A 82 -17.89 -5.20 -8.27
N ILE A 83 -16.81 -5.95 -8.48
CA ILE A 83 -15.78 -6.15 -7.46
C ILE A 83 -14.83 -4.95 -7.47
N LYS A 84 -14.52 -4.40 -6.29
CA LYS A 84 -13.60 -3.28 -6.10
C LYS A 84 -12.17 -3.79 -5.79
N PRO A 85 -11.28 -3.91 -6.78
CA PRO A 85 -9.93 -4.42 -6.51
C PRO A 85 -9.09 -3.38 -5.78
N GLY A 86 -8.05 -3.84 -5.08
CA GLY A 86 -6.98 -2.92 -4.66
C GLY A 86 -6.10 -2.51 -5.83
N LEU A 87 -5.51 -1.32 -5.75
CA LEU A 87 -4.59 -0.77 -6.74
C LEU A 87 -3.29 -0.36 -6.02
N ILE A 88 -2.21 -1.06 -6.31
CA ILE A 88 -0.88 -0.73 -5.80
C ILE A 88 -0.38 0.51 -6.55
N LEU A 89 -0.19 1.61 -5.81
CA LEU A 89 0.35 2.85 -6.36
C LEU A 89 1.86 2.72 -6.61
N PRO A 90 2.37 3.19 -7.77
CA PRO A 90 3.78 3.06 -8.14
C PRO A 90 4.71 3.68 -7.11
N ASN A 91 5.96 3.17 -7.02
CA ASN A 91 6.90 3.59 -5.98
C ASN A 91 7.49 4.96 -6.25
N GLU A 92 8.33 5.08 -7.28
CA GLU A 92 9.31 6.17 -7.34
C GLU A 92 8.84 7.37 -8.17
N TYR A 93 7.90 7.20 -9.12
CA TYR A 93 7.44 8.31 -9.98
C TYR A 93 6.01 8.10 -10.49
N PHE A 94 5.12 9.07 -10.25
CA PHE A 94 3.87 9.19 -10.99
C PHE A 94 4.14 9.86 -12.34
N ASN A 95 4.51 9.08 -13.35
CA ASN A 95 4.36 9.55 -14.73
C ASN A 95 2.91 9.97 -14.96
N ILE A 96 2.66 11.07 -15.67
CA ILE A 96 1.32 11.55 -16.02
C ILE A 96 0.41 10.46 -16.59
N ARG A 97 0.96 9.53 -17.38
CA ARG A 97 0.23 8.36 -17.88
C ARG A 97 -0.23 7.43 -16.76
N ASN A 98 0.65 7.13 -15.81
CA ASN A 98 0.33 6.28 -14.66
C ASN A 98 -0.66 6.99 -13.73
N TYR A 99 -0.57 8.31 -13.58
CA TYR A 99 -1.54 9.12 -12.85
C TYR A 99 -2.93 9.00 -13.45
N TYR A 100 -3.10 9.29 -14.74
CA TYR A 100 -4.42 9.19 -15.39
C TYR A 100 -4.97 7.76 -15.37
N LYS A 101 -4.12 6.75 -15.54
CA LYS A 101 -4.52 5.34 -15.38
C LYS A 101 -5.03 5.07 -13.96
N ALA A 102 -4.30 5.51 -12.94
CA ALA A 102 -4.68 5.31 -11.55
C ALA A 102 -5.98 6.05 -11.22
N LYS A 103 -6.13 7.31 -11.65
CA LYS A 103 -7.37 8.09 -11.45
C LYS A 103 -8.57 7.43 -12.10
N LYS A 104 -8.40 6.93 -13.33
CA LYS A 104 -9.44 6.19 -14.02
C LYS A 104 -9.81 4.92 -13.25
N ALA A 105 -8.83 4.13 -12.83
CA ALA A 105 -9.07 2.92 -12.05
C ALA A 105 -9.81 3.21 -10.73
N VAL A 106 -9.43 4.27 -10.02
CA VAL A 106 -10.11 4.71 -8.80
C VAL A 106 -11.54 5.16 -9.07
N SER A 107 -11.77 5.88 -10.18
CA SER A 107 -13.14 6.25 -10.59
C SER A 107 -14.01 5.05 -10.97
N GLU A 108 -13.39 3.96 -11.43
CA GLU A 108 -14.04 2.67 -11.69
C GLU A 108 -14.26 1.84 -10.41
N GLY A 109 -13.78 2.33 -9.26
CA GLY A 109 -13.98 1.72 -7.94
C GLY A 109 -12.77 1.01 -7.35
N ALA A 110 -11.59 1.08 -7.99
CA ALA A 110 -10.37 0.51 -7.42
C ALA A 110 -9.94 1.25 -6.13
N ILE A 111 -9.44 0.49 -5.15
CA ILE A 111 -9.06 0.96 -3.82
C ILE A 111 -7.54 1.20 -3.77
N PRO A 112 -7.06 2.45 -3.61
CA PRO A 112 -5.63 2.72 -3.62
C PRO A 112 -4.90 2.12 -2.41
N LEU A 113 -3.75 1.50 -2.68
CA LEU A 113 -2.81 0.97 -1.70
C LEU A 113 -1.45 1.62 -1.93
N ALA A 114 -0.91 2.26 -0.92
CA ALA A 114 0.42 2.88 -1.02
C ALA A 114 1.51 1.85 -0.69
N LEU A 115 2.56 1.80 -1.51
CA LEU A 115 3.72 0.98 -1.16
C LEU A 115 4.36 1.49 0.14
N TYR A 116 4.69 0.54 1.00
CA TYR A 116 5.39 0.74 2.25
C TYR A 116 6.73 0.00 2.19
N GLU A 117 7.81 0.71 2.51
CA GLU A 117 9.15 0.15 2.61
C GLU A 117 9.72 0.46 4.00
N SER A 118 9.99 -0.58 4.78
CA SER A 118 10.47 -0.42 6.16
C SER A 118 11.80 0.32 6.29
N ARG A 119 12.64 0.30 5.24
CA ARG A 119 13.92 1.03 5.22
C ARG A 119 13.74 2.54 5.14
N GLN A 120 12.56 3.01 4.74
CA GLN A 120 12.26 4.43 4.57
C GLN A 120 10.84 4.75 5.12
N PRO A 121 10.60 4.63 6.43
CA PRO A 121 9.25 4.79 6.99
C PRO A 121 8.66 6.19 6.75
N HIS A 122 9.51 7.22 6.77
CA HIS A 122 9.10 8.59 6.44
C HIS A 122 8.62 8.76 4.99
N TYR A 123 9.08 7.91 4.09
CA TYR A 123 8.69 7.92 2.68
C TYR A 123 7.21 7.59 2.50
N PHE A 124 6.70 6.67 3.31
CA PHE A 124 5.28 6.29 3.29
C PHE A 124 4.38 7.49 3.61
N ALA A 125 4.66 8.23 4.67
CA ALA A 125 3.84 9.36 5.09
C ALA A 125 3.81 10.48 4.05
N SER A 126 4.96 10.80 3.44
CA SER A 126 5.01 11.77 2.33
C SER A 126 4.19 11.30 1.13
N LYS A 127 4.29 10.01 0.79
CA LYS A 127 3.58 9.41 -0.35
C LYS A 127 2.08 9.34 -0.13
N ALA A 128 1.64 8.98 1.08
CA ALA A 128 0.24 8.94 1.44
C ALA A 128 -0.40 10.33 1.39
N THR A 129 0.31 11.34 1.90
CA THR A 129 -0.11 12.75 1.84
C THR A 129 -0.22 13.24 0.39
N PHE A 130 0.80 12.98 -0.42
CA PHE A 130 0.80 13.35 -1.84
C PHE A 130 -0.30 12.65 -2.63
N SER A 131 -0.41 11.33 -2.48
CA SER A 131 -1.44 10.53 -3.15
C SER A 131 -2.84 11.04 -2.78
N THR A 132 -3.04 11.47 -1.53
CA THR A 132 -4.28 12.11 -1.09
C THR A 132 -4.53 13.44 -1.79
N ALA A 133 -3.51 14.31 -1.92
CA ALA A 133 -3.61 15.60 -2.60
C ALA A 133 -3.96 15.49 -4.09
N ILE A 134 -3.56 14.41 -4.74
CA ILE A 134 -3.90 14.14 -6.16
C ILE A 134 -5.20 13.32 -6.30
N GLY A 135 -5.89 13.06 -5.19
CA GLY A 135 -7.15 12.31 -5.13
C GLY A 135 -7.00 10.82 -5.46
N LEU A 136 -5.86 10.24 -5.08
CA LEU A 136 -5.52 8.80 -5.05
C LEU A 136 -5.29 8.35 -3.60
N ARG A 137 -6.14 8.81 -2.70
CA ARG A 137 -6.03 8.59 -1.25
C ARG A 137 -5.89 7.09 -0.90
N PRO A 138 -4.79 6.66 -0.26
CA PRO A 138 -4.61 5.26 0.11
C PRO A 138 -5.54 4.84 1.25
N LEU A 139 -6.04 3.60 1.19
CA LEU A 139 -6.82 2.96 2.26
C LEU A 139 -6.08 1.77 2.89
N GLY A 140 -4.83 1.55 2.52
CA GLY A 140 -3.97 0.54 3.09
C GLY A 140 -2.54 0.70 2.58
N ALA A 141 -1.62 0.05 3.28
CA ALA A 141 -0.23 -0.11 2.90
C ALA A 141 -0.03 -1.47 2.22
N PHE A 142 0.89 -1.52 1.26
CA PHE A 142 1.33 -2.74 0.61
C PHE A 142 2.84 -2.86 0.72
N THR A 143 3.35 -3.98 1.24
CA THR A 143 4.79 -4.26 1.30
C THR A 143 5.12 -5.52 0.52
N THR A 144 6.25 -5.51 -0.17
CA THR A 144 6.76 -6.62 -0.99
C THR A 144 7.87 -7.40 -0.31
N THR A 145 8.40 -6.88 0.81
CA THR A 145 9.60 -7.40 1.46
C THR A 145 9.34 -8.54 2.44
N GLY A 146 8.10 -9.00 2.57
CA GLY A 146 7.68 -9.93 3.61
C GLY A 146 7.48 -9.27 4.98
N TRP A 147 7.37 -10.10 6.01
CA TRP A 147 7.19 -9.64 7.40
C TRP A 147 8.43 -8.91 7.91
N ASP A 148 8.20 -7.76 8.54
CA ASP A 148 9.21 -6.95 9.22
C ASP A 148 8.61 -6.39 10.51
N ASN A 149 9.33 -6.52 11.62
CA ASN A 149 8.89 -6.05 12.94
C ASN A 149 8.61 -4.56 12.99
N ASN A 150 9.28 -3.78 12.13
CA ASN A 150 9.05 -2.36 12.03
C ASN A 150 7.62 -2.04 11.58
N LEU A 151 6.90 -2.99 10.98
CA LEU A 151 5.47 -2.85 10.65
C LEU A 151 4.62 -2.62 11.91
N ASN A 152 4.99 -3.21 13.05
CA ASN A 152 4.26 -3.03 14.31
C ASN A 152 4.51 -1.68 14.98
N LEU A 153 5.51 -0.94 14.49
CA LEU A 153 5.82 0.42 14.92
C LEU A 153 5.17 1.47 14.00
N GLN A 154 4.50 1.03 12.93
CA GLN A 154 3.85 1.94 12.02
C GLN A 154 2.52 2.45 12.58
N PRO A 155 1.94 3.50 11.98
CA PRO A 155 0.63 3.99 12.36
C PRO A 155 -0.46 2.91 12.20
N ALA A 156 -1.54 3.05 12.97
CA ALA A 156 -2.70 2.15 12.87
C ALA A 156 -3.22 2.03 11.43
N GLY A 157 -3.64 0.83 11.02
CA GLY A 157 -4.19 0.65 9.68
C GLY A 157 -4.07 -0.74 9.11
N THR A 158 -4.35 -0.82 7.81
CA THR A 158 -4.34 -2.04 7.02
C THR A 158 -3.01 -2.20 6.29
N TYR A 159 -2.37 -3.35 6.48
CA TYR A 159 -1.09 -3.70 5.90
C TYR A 159 -1.20 -5.02 5.15
N ILE A 160 -0.93 -4.97 3.85
CA ILE A 160 -0.93 -6.13 2.98
C ILE A 160 0.52 -6.51 2.74
N VAL A 161 0.89 -7.69 3.21
CA VAL A 161 2.27 -8.16 3.23
C VAL A 161 2.43 -9.27 2.21
N GLN A 162 3.08 -8.91 1.11
CA GLN A 162 3.53 -9.88 0.13
C GLN A 162 4.93 -10.34 0.50
N ASN A 163 5.14 -11.64 0.44
CA ASN A 163 6.48 -12.21 0.52
C ASN A 163 6.98 -12.55 -0.89
N GLN A 164 7.78 -11.67 -1.50
CA GLN A 164 8.38 -11.96 -2.81
C GLN A 164 9.56 -12.94 -2.72
N ASN A 165 10.20 -13.04 -1.55
CA ASN A 165 11.31 -13.96 -1.33
C ASN A 165 10.78 -15.18 -0.58
N ASN A 166 10.72 -16.35 -1.24
CA ASN A 166 10.31 -17.63 -0.63
C ASN A 166 11.17 -18.11 0.56
N ASN A 167 12.15 -17.30 0.96
CA ASN A 167 13.15 -17.60 1.96
C ASN A 167 12.76 -17.13 3.37
N THR A 168 11.64 -16.42 3.54
CA THR A 168 11.12 -16.06 4.87
C THR A 168 9.76 -16.72 5.10
N LEU A 169 9.42 -16.98 6.36
CA LEU A 169 8.11 -17.51 6.71
C LEU A 169 7.03 -16.48 6.32
N PRO A 170 6.04 -16.81 5.47
CA PRO A 170 4.97 -15.88 5.12
C PRO A 170 4.03 -15.63 6.30
N LEU A 171 3.22 -14.57 6.23
CA LEU A 171 2.11 -14.40 7.16
C LEU A 171 1.10 -15.55 7.04
N PRO A 172 0.43 -15.93 8.14
CA PRO A 172 -0.77 -16.76 8.08
C PRO A 172 -1.79 -16.21 7.08
N THR A 173 -2.46 -17.09 6.33
CA THR A 173 -3.50 -16.74 5.35
C THR A 173 -4.84 -16.49 6.03
N ARG A 174 -4.84 -15.50 6.93
CA ARG A 174 -6.00 -15.04 7.70
C ARG A 174 -5.93 -13.52 7.87
N GLU A 175 -7.03 -12.95 8.31
CA GLU A 175 -7.00 -11.61 8.88
C GLU A 175 -6.32 -11.68 10.24
N ILE A 176 -5.24 -10.92 10.41
CA ILE A 176 -4.47 -10.85 11.66
C ILE A 176 -4.71 -9.47 12.24
N LEU A 177 -5.32 -9.43 13.42
CA LEU A 177 -5.42 -8.22 14.23
C LEU A 177 -4.33 -8.26 15.30
N ASP A 178 -3.45 -7.25 15.27
CA ASP A 178 -2.49 -6.98 16.34
C ASP A 178 -2.53 -5.50 16.71
N ARG A 179 -2.90 -5.21 17.96
CA ARG A 179 -3.16 -3.85 18.47
C ARG A 179 -4.16 -3.10 17.59
N SER A 180 -3.68 -2.15 16.79
CA SER A 180 -4.46 -1.30 15.88
C SER A 180 -4.15 -1.58 14.41
N HIS A 181 -3.50 -2.70 14.11
CA HIS A 181 -3.08 -3.09 12.76
C HIS A 181 -3.86 -4.31 12.28
N TYR A 182 -4.29 -4.26 11.02
CA TYR A 182 -4.83 -5.39 10.30
C TYR A 182 -3.81 -5.85 9.27
N PHE A 183 -3.27 -7.06 9.44
CA PHE A 183 -2.33 -7.66 8.51
C PHE A 183 -3.02 -8.70 7.64
N TYR A 184 -2.66 -8.70 6.36
CA TYR A 184 -3.17 -9.64 5.36
C TYR A 184 -2.02 -10.20 4.52
N HIS A 185 -2.00 -11.52 4.34
CA HIS A 185 -1.06 -12.19 3.46
C HIS A 185 -1.40 -11.93 1.98
N ALA A 186 -0.40 -11.52 1.19
CA ALA A 186 -0.50 -11.38 -0.25
C ALA A 186 0.43 -12.34 -1.02
N GLN A 187 -0.03 -12.78 -2.18
CA GLN A 187 0.74 -13.64 -3.09
C GLN A 187 0.52 -13.25 -4.56
N GLN A 188 1.48 -13.61 -5.41
CA GLN A 188 1.35 -13.51 -6.86
C GLN A 188 0.85 -14.80 -7.52
N ASN A 189 0.85 -15.92 -6.79
CA ASN A 189 0.31 -17.16 -7.33
C ASN A 189 -1.19 -17.01 -7.57
N THR A 190 -1.65 -17.42 -8.75
CA THR A 190 -3.02 -17.29 -9.21
C THR A 190 -3.93 -18.39 -8.65
N GLU A 191 -3.35 -19.40 -7.98
CA GLU A 191 -4.10 -20.44 -7.28
C GLU A 191 -4.66 -19.93 -5.93
N GLN A 192 -5.97 -20.11 -5.75
CA GLN A 192 -6.63 -19.85 -4.47
C GLN A 192 -6.28 -20.94 -3.47
N GLY A 193 -5.52 -20.61 -2.44
CA GLY A 193 -5.36 -21.50 -1.29
C GLY A 193 -6.50 -21.35 -0.27
N ASN A 194 -6.38 -22.04 0.86
CA ASN A 194 -7.34 -21.90 1.95
C ASN A 194 -7.07 -20.63 2.79
N GLY A 195 -8.13 -20.19 3.46
CA GLY A 195 -8.11 -18.98 4.29
C GLY A 195 -8.28 -17.70 3.48
N TYR A 196 -7.98 -16.57 4.12
CA TYR A 196 -8.07 -15.25 3.52
C TYR A 196 -6.76 -14.87 2.83
N GLN A 197 -6.83 -14.52 1.55
CA GLN A 197 -5.65 -14.20 0.75
C GLN A 197 -5.84 -12.97 -0.12
N VAL A 198 -4.82 -12.13 -0.20
CA VAL A 198 -4.76 -11.08 -1.22
C VAL A 198 -4.01 -11.64 -2.43
N ILE A 199 -4.65 -11.65 -3.60
CA ILE A 199 -4.04 -12.17 -4.83
C ILE A 199 -3.67 -10.98 -5.71
N VAL A 200 -2.37 -10.82 -5.94
CA VAL A 200 -1.79 -9.76 -6.77
C VAL A 200 -1.84 -10.21 -8.22
N ASN A 201 -2.42 -9.35 -9.08
CA ASN A 201 -2.55 -9.58 -10.52
C ASN A 201 -3.16 -10.95 -10.87
N PRO A 202 -4.37 -11.26 -10.36
CA PRO A 202 -5.00 -12.56 -10.57
C PRO A 202 -5.18 -12.88 -12.05
N SER A 203 -5.15 -14.17 -12.41
CA SER A 203 -5.40 -14.61 -13.79
C SER A 203 -6.83 -14.32 -14.23
N THR A 204 -7.04 -14.26 -15.53
CA THR A 204 -8.38 -14.14 -16.13
C THR A 204 -9.28 -15.34 -15.86
N SER A 205 -8.73 -16.50 -15.48
CA SER A 205 -9.46 -17.75 -15.25
C SER A 205 -9.85 -18.00 -13.80
N ILE A 206 -9.37 -17.18 -12.85
CA ILE A 206 -9.67 -17.37 -11.42
C ILE A 206 -11.18 -17.33 -11.15
N SER A 207 -11.68 -18.13 -10.20
CA SER A 207 -13.09 -18.03 -9.78
C SER A 207 -13.30 -16.71 -9.04
N LEU A 208 -14.42 -16.03 -9.34
CA LEU A 208 -14.85 -14.81 -8.66
C LEU A 208 -15.71 -15.09 -7.42
N ASP A 209 -15.83 -16.35 -7.02
CA ASP A 209 -16.53 -16.74 -5.80
C ASP A 209 -15.72 -16.36 -4.57
N ASN A 210 -16.43 -16.19 -3.44
CA ASN A 210 -15.84 -15.95 -2.12
C ASN A 210 -14.92 -14.71 -2.03
N ILE A 211 -15.21 -13.68 -2.81
CA ILE A 211 -14.58 -12.37 -2.65
C ILE A 211 -14.94 -11.81 -1.28
N ARG A 212 -13.93 -11.46 -0.48
CA ARG A 212 -14.11 -10.77 0.79
C ARG A 212 -13.17 -9.57 0.81
N TYR A 213 -13.71 -8.39 1.13
CA TYR A 213 -12.91 -7.18 1.27
C TYR A 213 -12.16 -7.18 2.61
N PRO A 214 -10.92 -6.66 2.65
CA PRO A 214 -10.22 -6.47 3.91
C PRO A 214 -10.89 -5.33 4.69
N LYS A 215 -10.52 -5.19 5.96
CA LYS A 215 -10.67 -3.91 6.64
C LYS A 215 -9.88 -2.87 5.86
N LEU A 216 -10.44 -1.68 5.73
CA LEU A 216 -9.87 -0.58 4.98
C LEU A 216 -9.71 0.60 5.91
N GLY A 217 -8.56 1.23 5.78
CA GLY A 217 -8.20 2.43 6.51
C GLY A 217 -6.74 2.38 6.92
N ILE A 218 -6.12 3.56 6.93
CA ILE A 218 -4.73 3.72 7.35
C ILE A 218 -4.51 5.12 7.89
N ALA A 219 -3.74 5.20 8.97
CA ALA A 219 -3.28 6.44 9.55
C ALA A 219 -1.84 6.74 9.09
N TRP A 220 -1.44 8.01 9.15
CA TRP A 220 -0.04 8.42 9.09
C TRP A 220 0.15 9.79 9.71
N THR A 221 1.39 10.10 10.06
CA THR A 221 1.79 11.42 10.56
C THR A 221 2.78 12.01 9.59
N PHE A 222 2.53 13.24 9.13
CA PHE A 222 3.42 13.98 8.23
C PHE A 222 3.54 15.42 8.70
N ASN A 223 4.77 15.89 8.97
CA ASN A 223 5.07 17.20 9.55
C ASN A 223 4.25 17.50 10.82
N ASP A 224 4.23 16.55 11.77
CA ASP A 224 3.47 16.65 13.03
C ASP A 224 1.95 16.83 12.86
N ILE A 225 1.42 16.50 11.69
CA ILE A 225 -0.01 16.47 11.41
C ILE A 225 -0.43 15.01 11.25
N ASP A 226 -1.44 14.62 12.02
CA ASP A 226 -2.04 13.30 11.92
C ASP A 226 -3.13 13.26 10.85
N TYR A 227 -3.10 12.19 10.07
CA TYR A 227 -4.05 11.89 9.00
C TYR A 227 -4.64 10.51 9.25
N LEU A 228 -5.96 10.38 9.09
CA LEU A 228 -6.67 9.10 9.12
C LEU A 228 -7.52 8.96 7.86
N SER A 229 -7.14 8.01 7.02
CA SER A 229 -7.87 7.69 5.81
C SER A 229 -8.88 6.57 6.10
N THR A 230 -10.16 6.87 6.01
CA THR A 230 -11.29 5.92 6.20
C THR A 230 -11.99 5.62 4.87
N PRO A 231 -12.75 4.53 4.68
CA PRO A 231 -13.43 4.29 3.40
C PRO A 231 -14.25 5.49 2.88
N GLU A 232 -14.80 6.29 3.79
CA GLU A 232 -15.64 7.46 3.49
C GLU A 232 -14.81 8.71 3.17
N GLN A 233 -13.84 9.04 4.03
CA GLN A 233 -13.12 10.32 3.93
C GLN A 233 -11.72 10.31 4.55
N ILE A 234 -10.92 11.32 4.21
CA ILE A 234 -9.72 11.69 4.96
C ILE A 234 -10.14 12.54 6.16
N GLN A 235 -9.65 12.20 7.34
CA GLN A 235 -9.84 12.95 8.58
C GLN A 235 -8.49 13.51 9.02
N THR A 236 -8.42 14.82 9.22
CA THR A 236 -7.24 15.54 9.71
C THR A 236 -7.66 16.89 10.29
N ASN A 237 -6.72 17.66 10.83
CA ASN A 237 -6.99 19.00 11.34
C ASN A 237 -7.10 20.04 10.20
N ALA A 238 -7.50 21.28 10.52
CA ALA A 238 -7.66 22.35 9.51
C ALA A 238 -6.37 22.62 8.73
N PHE A 239 -5.21 22.55 9.39
CA PHE A 239 -3.92 22.68 8.73
C PHE A 239 -3.67 21.51 7.78
N GLY A 240 -3.95 20.27 8.15
CA GLY A 240 -3.82 19.10 7.29
C GLY A 240 -4.62 19.21 6.01
N TYR A 241 -5.86 19.70 6.07
CA TYR A 241 -6.65 19.96 4.86
C TYR A 241 -6.03 21.06 3.98
N LEU A 242 -5.51 22.14 4.59
CA LEU A 242 -4.77 23.17 3.86
C LEU A 242 -3.52 22.59 3.18
N PHE A 243 -2.77 21.73 3.86
CA PHE A 243 -1.58 21.06 3.33
C PHE A 243 -1.92 20.13 2.16
N ILE A 244 -3.02 19.38 2.25
CA ILE A 244 -3.52 18.55 1.13
C ILE A 244 -3.81 19.44 -0.09
N ILE A 245 -4.54 20.55 0.10
CA ILE A 245 -4.90 21.47 -1.00
C ILE A 245 -3.66 22.14 -1.61
N LEU A 246 -2.73 22.63 -0.77
CA LEU A 246 -1.51 23.28 -1.25
C LEU A 246 -0.59 22.29 -1.97
N SER A 247 -0.53 21.05 -1.51
CA SER A 247 0.21 19.99 -2.19
C SER A 247 -0.28 19.78 -3.62
N THR A 248 -1.57 20.02 -3.90
CA THR A 248 -2.13 19.97 -5.26
C THR A 248 -1.52 21.01 -6.20
N VAL A 249 -1.10 22.17 -5.68
CA VAL A 249 -0.49 23.26 -6.46
C VAL A 249 0.97 22.98 -6.81
N VAL A 250 1.66 22.15 -6.03
CA VAL A 250 3.06 21.75 -6.26
C VAL A 250 3.18 20.60 -7.29
N ILE A 251 2.07 19.92 -7.61
CA ILE A 251 1.98 18.83 -8.59
C ILE A 251 2.64 19.14 -9.96
N PRO A 252 2.47 20.33 -10.59
CA PRO A 252 3.06 20.61 -11.90
C PRO A 252 4.59 20.59 -11.89
N LEU A 253 5.23 20.91 -10.76
CA LEU A 253 6.69 20.91 -10.63
C LEU A 253 7.26 19.49 -10.59
N ASP A 254 6.53 18.54 -10.03
CA ASP A 254 6.95 17.13 -9.92
C ASP A 254 6.85 16.37 -11.25
N PHE A 255 5.93 16.77 -12.13
CA PHE A 255 5.88 16.24 -13.50
C PHE A 255 7.03 16.72 -14.40
N ILE A 256 7.72 17.80 -14.02
CA ILE A 256 8.73 18.48 -14.83
C ILE A 256 10.16 18.24 -14.29
N LEU A 257 10.32 18.04 -12.97
CA LEU A 257 11.64 17.90 -12.34
C LEU A 257 11.98 16.43 -12.02
N PRO A 258 13.08 15.88 -12.56
CA PRO A 258 13.50 14.49 -12.32
C PRO A 258 14.29 14.37 -11.00
N ARG A 259 13.74 14.83 -9.88
CA ARG A 259 14.35 14.65 -8.54
C ARG A 259 13.52 13.74 -7.66
N THR A 260 14.19 13.02 -6.76
CA THR A 260 13.57 12.21 -5.73
C THR A 260 12.73 13.10 -4.80
N TYR A 261 11.40 12.98 -4.94
CA TYR A 261 10.37 13.77 -4.25
C TYR A 261 10.45 13.84 -2.70
N PRO A 262 10.95 12.85 -1.93
CA PRO A 262 11.06 13.00 -0.48
C PRO A 262 11.94 14.19 -0.06
N ASP A 263 12.91 14.61 -0.87
CA ASP A 263 13.72 15.79 -0.58
C ASP A 263 12.99 17.10 -0.90
N VAL A 264 12.11 17.10 -1.90
CA VAL A 264 11.35 18.28 -2.33
C VAL A 264 10.23 18.58 -1.33
N LEU A 265 9.44 17.57 -0.95
CA LEU A 265 8.41 17.75 0.09
C LEU A 265 8.99 17.99 1.48
N ARG A 266 10.19 17.47 1.79
CA ARG A 266 10.88 17.78 3.05
C ARG A 266 11.46 19.19 3.05
N PHE A 267 11.98 19.66 1.91
CA PHE A 267 12.38 21.05 1.72
C PHE A 267 11.19 22.00 1.87
N PHE A 268 10.05 21.68 1.25
CA PHE A 268 8.81 22.42 1.42
C PHE A 268 8.22 22.29 2.82
N GLY A 269 8.34 21.12 3.45
CA GLY A 269 7.88 20.79 4.80
C GLY A 269 8.53 21.62 5.91
N SER A 270 9.72 22.17 5.69
CA SER A 270 10.34 23.12 6.62
C SER A 270 9.51 24.41 6.70
N SER A 271 9.17 24.87 7.90
CA SER A 271 8.27 25.99 8.19
C SER A 271 8.63 27.30 7.46
N ILE A 272 9.90 27.44 7.06
CA ILE A 272 10.45 28.60 6.34
C ILE A 272 10.08 28.58 4.85
N SER A 273 9.97 27.42 4.23
CA SER A 273 9.63 27.27 2.81
C SER A 273 8.13 27.50 2.53
N TRP A 274 7.26 27.15 3.49
CA TRP A 274 5.81 27.37 3.38
C TRP A 274 5.41 28.83 3.29
N ILE A 275 6.05 29.72 4.05
CA ILE A 275 5.77 31.16 3.99
C ILE A 275 6.11 31.69 2.59
N SER A 276 7.23 31.27 2.02
CA SER A 276 7.64 31.64 0.66
C SER A 276 6.73 31.04 -0.41
N LEU A 277 6.25 29.81 -0.25
CA LEU A 277 5.33 29.18 -1.19
C LEU A 277 3.92 29.80 -1.12
N LEU A 278 3.46 30.15 0.07
CA LEU A 278 2.18 30.84 0.27
C LEU A 278 2.25 32.27 -0.28
N LEU A 279 3.35 33.00 -0.05
CA LEU A 279 3.62 34.29 -0.70
C LEU A 279 3.69 34.16 -2.23
N GLY A 280 4.39 33.14 -2.73
CA GLY A 280 4.53 32.86 -4.16
C GLY A 280 3.19 32.52 -4.81
N GLY A 281 2.36 31.71 -4.14
CA GLY A 281 1.01 31.38 -4.56
C GLY A 281 0.09 32.59 -4.58
N ILE A 282 0.14 33.44 -3.55
CA ILE A 282 -0.60 34.71 -3.52
C ILE A 282 -0.15 35.63 -4.66
N LEU A 283 1.16 35.79 -4.88
CA LEU A 283 1.71 36.59 -5.97
C LEU A 283 1.27 36.08 -7.34
N LEU A 284 1.28 34.76 -7.54
CA LEU A 284 0.86 34.14 -8.80
C LEU A 284 -0.66 34.31 -9.02
N LEU A 285 -1.46 34.22 -7.96
CA LEU A 285 -2.90 34.45 -8.02
C LEU A 285 -3.21 35.93 -8.35
N ILE A 286 -2.49 36.86 -7.71
CA ILE A 286 -2.54 38.30 -8.06
C ILE A 286 -2.16 38.50 -9.53
N PHE A 287 -1.13 37.81 -10.02
CA PHE A 287 -0.67 37.90 -11.39
C PHE A 287 -1.72 37.38 -12.39
N ILE A 288 -2.33 36.23 -12.12
CA ILE A 288 -3.44 35.68 -12.92
C ILE A 288 -4.63 36.64 -12.93
N VAL A 289 -5.03 37.16 -11.77
CA VAL A 289 -6.14 38.13 -11.67
C VAL A 289 -5.82 39.42 -12.42
N SER A 290 -4.58 39.89 -12.38
CA SER A 290 -4.10 41.06 -13.13
C SER A 290 -4.17 40.82 -14.65
N ILE A 291 -3.73 39.65 -15.13
CA ILE A 291 -3.85 39.26 -16.54
C ILE A 291 -5.31 39.20 -16.96
N PHE A 292 -6.18 38.55 -16.18
CA PHE A 292 -7.60 38.48 -16.49
C PHE A 292 -8.27 39.86 -16.50
N ARG A 293 -7.92 40.75 -15.56
CA ARG A 293 -8.40 42.14 -15.59
C ARG A 293 -7.92 42.89 -16.82
N LYS A 294 -6.66 42.72 -17.23
CA LYS A 294 -6.10 43.36 -18.43
C LYS A 294 -6.70 42.82 -19.73
N VAL A 295 -6.95 41.51 -19.81
CA VAL A 295 -7.63 40.89 -20.97
C VAL A 295 -9.09 41.35 -21.04
N ARG A 296 -9.78 41.48 -19.90
CA ARG A 296 -11.16 41.99 -19.84
C ARG A 296 -11.26 43.49 -20.18
N SER A 297 -10.20 44.27 -19.95
CA SER A 297 -10.15 45.69 -20.32
C SER A 297 -9.78 45.96 -21.78
N HIS A 298 -9.19 44.97 -22.48
CA HIS A 298 -8.84 45.06 -23.92
C HIS A 298 -9.79 44.27 -24.82
N GLY A 299 -10.85 43.66 -24.26
CA GLY A 299 -11.92 42.98 -24.98
C GLY A 299 -13.23 43.78 -25.03
N ALA A 300 -13.18 45.07 -24.71
CA ALA A 300 -14.28 46.01 -24.84
C ALA A 300 -13.86 47.09 -25.85
N ASP A 301 -13.64 46.67 -27.09
CA ASP A 301 -13.70 47.46 -28.34
C ASP A 301 -14.17 46.52 -29.45
#